data_AF-A0A1Z7WW26-F1
#
_entry.id   AF-A0A1Z7WW26-F1
#
_cell.length_a   1.000
_cell.length_b   1.000
_cell.length_c   1.000
_cell.angle_alpha   90.00
_cell.angle_beta   90.00
_cell.angle_gamma   90.00
#
_symmetry.space_group_name_H-M   'P 1'
#
loop_
_entity.id
_entity.type
_entity.pdbx_description
1 polymer ?
#
loop_
_entity_poly.entity_id
_entity_poly.type
_entity_poly.pdbx_seq_one_letter_code
_entity_poly.pdbx_strand_id
1 'polypeptide(L)'
;MTIASRIVLLTAFCLFINGCPRSTYIELYNNTSSNLSINIGGQRNKVSSQERIRLKFAARTFVVKSRLGTWKYGRSIIPYKGEDGPYFDGTIRIQVNEDGLIYALKPKNTGPLLKFKEQPEGFPIKPND
;
A
#
# COMPACT_ATOMS: atom_id res chain seq x y z
N MET A 1 19.02 7.74 45.73
CA MET A 1 18.02 7.26 44.76
C MET A 1 17.44 5.95 45.29
N THR A 2 16.18 5.94 45.70
CA THR A 2 15.55 4.77 46.35
C THR A 2 15.18 3.70 45.31
N ILE A 3 14.97 2.46 45.74
CA ILE A 3 14.56 1.33 44.89
C ILE A 3 13.26 1.67 44.13
N ALA A 4 12.33 2.36 44.79
CA ALA A 4 11.10 2.86 44.18
C ALA A 4 11.35 3.78 42.98
N SER A 5 12.32 4.70 43.07
CA SER A 5 12.69 5.58 41.95
C SER A 5 13.26 4.81 40.75
N ARG A 6 13.93 3.68 40.97
CA ARG A 6 14.50 2.84 39.89
C ARG A 6 13.41 2.05 39.16
N ILE A 7 12.40 1.56 39.87
CA ILE A 7 11.27 0.80 39.30
C ILE A 7 10.40 1.71 38.43
N VAL A 8 10.08 2.93 38.89
CA VAL A 8 9.30 3.90 38.10
C VAL A 8 10.01 4.27 36.80
N LEU A 9 11.34 4.47 36.84
CA LEU A 9 12.13 4.79 35.66
C LEU A 9 12.16 3.64 34.64
N LEU A 10 12.27 2.38 35.12
CA LEU A 10 12.20 1.21 34.25
C LEU A 10 10.81 1.06 33.60
N THR A 11 9.75 1.32 34.34
CA THR A 11 8.37 1.18 33.85
C THR A 11 8.05 2.24 32.80
N ALA A 12 8.48 3.48 33.04
CA ALA A 12 8.41 4.56 32.05
C ALA A 12 9.23 4.23 30.79
N PHE A 13 10.45 3.71 30.95
CA PHE A 13 11.29 3.32 29.82
C PHE A 13 10.63 2.20 28.98
N CYS A 14 10.07 1.17 29.60
CA CYS A 14 9.36 0.10 28.90
C CYS A 14 8.14 0.58 28.10
N LEU A 15 7.46 1.65 28.52
CA LEU A 15 6.36 2.24 27.75
C LEU A 15 6.84 2.91 26.44
N PHE A 16 8.07 3.42 26.40
CA PHE A 16 8.64 4.01 25.18
C PHE A 16 9.11 2.98 24.15
N ILE A 17 9.40 1.73 24.54
CA ILE A 17 9.95 0.69 23.64
C ILE A 17 8.86 -0.20 23.01
N ASN A 18 7.60 -0.10 23.45
CA ASN A 18 6.51 -0.95 22.95
C ASN A 18 5.90 -0.50 21.62
N GLY A 19 6.47 0.52 20.96
CA GLY A 19 6.07 0.90 19.61
C GLY A 19 6.59 -0.09 18.57
N CYS A 20 5.89 -1.20 18.32
CA CYS A 20 6.19 -2.05 17.17
C CYS A 20 5.85 -1.27 15.89
N PRO A 21 6.82 -0.97 15.01
CA PRO A 21 6.54 -0.22 13.80
C PRO A 21 5.62 -1.03 12.88
N ARG A 22 4.40 -0.54 12.68
CA ARG A 22 3.42 -1.17 11.78
C ARG A 22 3.99 -1.15 10.35
N SER A 23 4.22 -2.34 9.79
CA SER A 23 4.65 -2.44 8.40
C SER A 23 3.48 -2.17 7.46
N THR A 24 3.73 -1.35 6.44
CA THR A 24 2.76 -1.06 5.38
C THR A 24 3.03 -1.93 4.17
N TYR A 25 1.98 -2.44 3.54
CA TYR A 25 2.05 -3.27 2.34
C TYR A 25 1.21 -2.68 1.21
N ILE A 26 1.61 -2.97 -0.02
CA ILE A 26 0.80 -2.78 -1.22
C ILE A 26 0.53 -4.17 -1.79
N GLU A 27 -0.74 -4.51 -1.93
CA GLU A 27 -1.21 -5.69 -2.64
C GLU A 27 -1.80 -5.23 -3.97
N LEU A 28 -1.20 -5.65 -5.08
CA LEU A 28 -1.63 -5.29 -6.42
C LEU A 28 -2.19 -6.51 -7.14
N TYR A 29 -3.35 -6.35 -7.76
CA TYR A 29 -3.90 -7.29 -8.73
C TYR A 29 -3.78 -6.72 -10.15
N ASN A 30 -3.17 -7.49 -11.05
CA ASN A 30 -3.07 -7.13 -12.46
C ASN A 30 -4.25 -7.69 -13.24
N ASN A 31 -5.32 -6.90 -13.42
CA ASN A 31 -6.47 -7.30 -14.23
C ASN A 31 -6.30 -6.98 -15.72
N THR A 32 -5.06 -6.69 -16.16
CA THR A 32 -4.75 -6.47 -17.58
C THR A 32 -4.26 -7.75 -18.24
N SER A 33 -4.31 -7.80 -19.56
CA SER A 33 -3.75 -8.83 -20.42
C SER A 33 -2.23 -8.72 -20.59
N SER A 34 -1.61 -7.67 -20.02
CA SER A 34 -0.18 -7.38 -20.16
C SER A 34 0.56 -7.54 -18.84
N ASN A 35 1.89 -7.70 -18.89
CA ASN A 35 2.71 -7.74 -17.69
C ASN A 35 2.93 -6.32 -17.14
N LEU A 36 2.91 -6.19 -15.82
CA LEU A 36 3.28 -4.96 -15.12
C LEU A 36 4.72 -5.06 -14.60
N SER A 37 5.39 -3.92 -14.54
CA SER A 37 6.62 -3.74 -13.79
C SER A 37 6.39 -2.78 -12.63
N ILE A 38 6.55 -3.29 -11.42
CA ILE A 38 6.44 -2.51 -10.19
C ILE A 38 7.83 -2.13 -9.73
N ASN A 39 8.05 -0.87 -9.36
CA ASN A 39 9.26 -0.41 -8.70
C ASN A 39 8.92 0.21 -7.33
N ILE A 40 9.44 -0.37 -6.26
CA ILE A 40 9.36 0.17 -4.90
C ILE A 40 10.77 0.44 -4.43
N GLY A 41 11.12 1.73 -4.28
CA GLY A 41 12.43 2.14 -3.76
C GLY A 41 13.64 1.60 -4.54
N GLY A 42 13.50 1.41 -5.85
CA GLY A 42 14.54 0.86 -6.72
C GLY A 42 14.40 -0.64 -6.98
N GLN A 43 13.65 -1.39 -6.16
CA GLN A 43 13.42 -2.81 -6.37
C GLN A 43 12.34 -3.05 -7.40
N ARG A 44 12.72 -3.69 -8.51
CA ARG A 44 11.81 -4.00 -9.62
C ARG A 44 11.23 -5.40 -9.48
N ASN A 45 9.90 -5.49 -9.49
CA ASN A 45 9.14 -6.73 -9.49
C ASN A 45 8.32 -6.80 -10.78
N LYS A 46 8.24 -7.99 -11.38
CA LYS A 46 7.36 -8.24 -12.52
C LYS A 46 6.07 -8.88 -11.98
N VAL A 47 4.93 -8.45 -12.51
CA VAL A 47 3.62 -9.04 -12.20
C VAL A 47 2.99 -9.46 -13.51
N SER A 48 2.73 -10.75 -13.65
CA SER A 48 2.13 -11.34 -14.85
C SER A 48 0.66 -10.93 -14.97
N SER A 49 0.10 -11.10 -16.17
CA SER A 49 -1.34 -10.98 -16.39
C SER A 49 -2.13 -11.84 -15.39
N GLN A 50 -3.19 -11.30 -14.81
CA GLN A 50 -4.06 -11.94 -13.81
C GLN A 50 -3.37 -12.34 -12.49
N GLU A 51 -2.11 -11.92 -12.30
CA GLU A 51 -1.34 -12.23 -11.09
C GLU A 51 -1.64 -11.23 -9.98
N ARG A 52 -1.55 -11.71 -8.74
CA ARG A 52 -1.56 -10.89 -7.53
C ARG A 52 -0.20 -10.94 -6.85
N ILE A 53 0.29 -9.77 -6.44
CA ILE A 53 1.51 -9.67 -5.64
C ILE A 53 1.27 -8.80 -4.40
N ARG A 54 1.95 -9.13 -3.30
CA ARG A 54 1.99 -8.30 -2.09
C ARG A 54 3.43 -7.93 -1.78
N LEU A 55 3.69 -6.63 -1.71
CA LEU A 55 5.03 -6.08 -1.51
C LEU A 55 5.03 -5.16 -0.28
N LYS A 56 6.12 -5.21 0.49
CA LYS A 56 6.32 -4.29 1.60
C LYS A 56 6.58 -2.87 1.06
N PHE A 57 5.82 -1.90 1.52
CA PHE A 57 5.95 -0.50 1.11
C PHE A 57 6.71 0.30 2.16
N ALA A 58 8.04 0.17 2.14
CA ALA A 58 8.94 0.95 3.01
C ALA A 58 9.51 2.20 2.32
N ALA A 59 9.36 2.31 0.98
CA ALA A 59 9.97 3.36 0.18
C ALA A 59 9.17 4.68 0.19
N ARG A 60 9.79 5.74 -0.35
CA ARG A 60 9.10 7.02 -0.61
C ARG A 60 8.21 6.97 -1.85
N THR A 61 8.52 6.07 -2.78
CA THR A 61 7.84 5.98 -4.07
C THR A 61 7.47 4.55 -4.42
N PHE A 62 6.28 4.41 -5.00
CA PHE A 62 5.78 3.21 -5.66
C PHE A 62 5.50 3.59 -7.12
N VAL A 63 6.01 2.83 -8.08
CA VAL A 63 5.83 3.10 -9.50
C VAL A 63 5.31 1.85 -10.16
N VAL A 64 4.21 1.96 -10.90
CA VAL A 64 3.69 0.90 -11.76
C VAL A 64 3.95 1.29 -13.20
N LYS A 65 4.50 0.38 -13.99
CA LYS A 65 4.70 0.57 -15.43
C LYS A 65 4.02 -0.56 -16.20
N SER A 66 3.34 -0.20 -17.27
CA SER A 66 2.76 -1.15 -18.22
C SER A 66 2.78 -0.56 -19.63
N ARG A 67 2.24 -1.30 -20.60
CA ARG A 67 2.00 -0.76 -21.94
C ARG A 67 0.96 0.36 -21.94
N LEU A 68 0.05 0.37 -20.95
CA LEU A 68 -1.02 1.36 -20.83
C LEU A 68 -0.53 2.68 -20.19
N GLY A 69 0.66 2.70 -19.59
CA GLY A 69 1.26 3.92 -19.05
C GLY A 69 2.16 3.68 -17.83
N THR A 70 2.54 4.77 -17.17
CA THR A 70 3.33 4.74 -15.93
C THR A 70 2.61 5.52 -14.84
N TRP A 71 2.37 4.90 -13.68
CA TRP A 71 1.80 5.55 -12.50
C TRP A 71 2.87 5.72 -11.45
N LYS A 72 2.99 6.91 -10.87
CA LYS A 72 3.95 7.19 -9.80
C LYS A 72 3.25 7.70 -8.56
N TYR A 73 3.56 7.07 -7.44
CA TYR A 73 2.96 7.30 -6.15
C TYR A 73 4.01 7.75 -5.15
N GLY A 74 3.67 8.74 -4.34
CA GLY A 74 4.38 9.05 -3.11
C GLY A 74 3.80 8.29 -1.92
N ARG A 75 4.30 8.57 -0.71
CA ARG A 75 3.71 8.05 0.54
C ARG A 75 2.27 8.49 0.78
N SER A 76 1.81 9.58 0.15
CA SER A 76 0.43 10.08 0.26
C SER A 76 -0.63 9.09 -0.24
N ILE A 77 -0.24 8.03 -0.96
CA ILE A 77 -1.15 6.94 -1.33
C ILE A 77 -1.70 6.21 -0.09
N ILE A 78 -1.01 6.26 1.05
CA ILE A 78 -1.49 5.68 2.31
C ILE A 78 -2.59 6.60 2.85
N PRO A 79 -3.86 6.19 2.79
CA PRO A 79 -4.95 7.04 3.27
C PRO A 79 -4.92 7.11 4.80
N TYR A 80 -5.69 8.06 5.36
CA TYR A 80 -5.90 8.18 6.80
C TYR A 80 -4.61 8.31 7.63
N LYS A 81 -3.54 8.88 7.06
CA LYS A 81 -2.23 9.02 7.73
C LYS A 81 -1.65 7.69 8.24
N GLY A 82 -2.06 6.55 7.69
CA GLY A 82 -1.64 5.23 8.11
C GLY A 82 -2.50 4.59 9.22
N GLU A 83 -3.61 5.21 9.59
CA GLU A 83 -4.65 4.60 10.42
C GLU A 83 -5.55 3.68 9.60
N ASP A 84 -6.14 2.68 10.27
CA ASP A 84 -7.07 1.78 9.61
C ASP A 84 -8.32 2.52 9.13
N GLY A 85 -8.79 2.18 7.93
CA GLY A 85 -9.94 2.79 7.30
C GLY A 85 -10.54 1.93 6.20
N PRO A 86 -11.59 2.41 5.51
CA PRO A 86 -12.35 1.62 4.53
C PRO A 86 -11.55 0.96 3.39
N TYR A 87 -10.36 1.49 3.09
CA TYR A 87 -9.46 1.01 2.02
C TYR A 87 -8.04 0.66 2.51
N PHE A 88 -7.81 0.67 3.84
CA PHE A 88 -6.49 0.44 4.41
C PHE A 88 -6.58 -0.24 5.78
N ASP A 89 -5.90 -1.36 5.93
CA ASP A 89 -5.78 -2.11 7.19
C ASP A 89 -4.31 -2.40 7.53
N GLY A 90 -3.40 -1.52 7.11
CA GLY A 90 -1.97 -1.80 6.97
C GLY A 90 -1.58 -2.34 5.59
N THR A 91 -2.56 -2.71 4.76
CA THR A 91 -2.33 -3.06 3.34
C THR A 91 -3.23 -2.23 2.44
N ILE A 92 -2.63 -1.48 1.51
CA ILE A 92 -3.37 -0.86 0.41
C ILE A 92 -3.56 -1.94 -0.65
N ARG A 93 -4.81 -2.23 -0.99
CA ARG A 93 -5.14 -3.18 -2.05
C ARG A 93 -5.53 -2.39 -3.29
N ILE A 94 -4.86 -2.65 -4.41
CA ILE A 94 -5.10 -1.97 -5.67
C ILE A 94 -5.27 -2.95 -6.83
N GLN A 95 -5.99 -2.52 -7.86
CA GLN A 95 -6.22 -3.27 -9.07
C GLN A 95 -5.94 -2.37 -10.28
N VAL A 96 -5.09 -2.85 -11.20
CA VAL A 96 -4.86 -2.21 -12.50
C VAL A 96 -5.79 -2.84 -13.52
N ASN A 97 -6.56 -2.03 -14.24
CA ASN A 97 -7.55 -2.49 -15.22
C ASN A 97 -7.13 -2.16 -16.66
N GLU A 98 -7.81 -2.81 -17.61
CA GLU A 98 -7.60 -2.63 -19.07
C GLU A 98 -7.93 -1.21 -19.56
N ASP A 99 -8.69 -0.44 -18.78
CA ASP A 99 -8.96 0.97 -19.03
C ASP A 99 -7.75 1.88 -18.72
N GLY A 100 -6.63 1.31 -18.27
CA GLY A 100 -5.44 2.08 -17.88
C GLY A 100 -5.64 2.83 -16.57
N LEU A 101 -6.57 2.40 -15.72
CA LEU A 101 -6.81 3.01 -14.43
C LEU A 101 -6.41 2.07 -13.29
N ILE A 102 -5.89 2.66 -12.21
CA ILE A 102 -5.62 1.95 -10.95
C ILE A 102 -6.72 2.29 -9.95
N TYR A 103 -7.36 1.27 -9.41
CA TYR A 103 -8.47 1.35 -8.46
C TYR A 103 -8.05 0.83 -7.08
N ALA A 104 -8.63 1.38 -6.01
CA ALA A 104 -8.48 0.88 -4.65
C ALA A 104 -9.57 -0.16 -4.32
N LEU A 105 -9.17 -1.21 -3.59
CA LEU A 105 -10.03 -2.27 -3.11
C LEU A 105 -10.22 -2.15 -1.60
N LYS A 106 -11.44 -2.44 -1.12
CA LYS A 106 -11.71 -2.57 0.32
C LYS A 106 -11.01 -3.82 0.87
N PRO A 107 -10.62 -3.88 2.15
CA PRO A 107 -9.89 -5.01 2.73
C PRO A 107 -10.51 -6.39 2.53
N LYS A 108 -11.86 -6.46 2.47
CA LYS A 108 -12.61 -7.71 2.28
C LYS A 108 -12.75 -8.13 0.81
N ASN A 109 -12.39 -7.25 -0.13
CA ASN A 109 -12.52 -7.54 -1.55
C ASN A 109 -11.24 -8.18 -2.06
N THR A 110 -11.38 -9.34 -2.70
CA THR A 110 -10.32 -9.96 -3.48
C THR A 110 -10.54 -9.61 -4.95
N GLY A 111 -9.56 -8.97 -5.60
CA GLY A 111 -9.64 -8.70 -7.03
C GLY A 111 -9.68 -10.01 -7.86
N PRO A 112 -10.22 -9.98 -9.09
CA PRO A 112 -10.69 -8.80 -9.81
C PRO A 112 -12.10 -8.35 -9.44
N LEU A 113 -12.31 -7.04 -9.36
CA LEU A 113 -13.64 -6.43 -9.38
C LEU A 113 -13.94 -5.84 -10.76
N LEU A 114 -15.16 -6.09 -11.26
CA LEU A 114 -15.65 -5.53 -12.52
C LEU A 114 -16.30 -4.15 -12.33
N LYS A 115 -16.80 -3.85 -11.13
CA LYS A 115 -17.49 -2.59 -10.80
C LYS A 115 -16.99 -2.03 -9.49
N PHE A 116 -16.70 -0.73 -9.50
CA PHE A 116 -16.25 0.02 -8.33
C PHE A 116 -17.35 1.03 -7.98
N LYS A 117 -18.03 0.83 -6.84
CA LYS A 117 -19.14 1.70 -6.44
C LYS A 117 -18.65 3.08 -5.98
N GLU A 118 -17.58 3.11 -5.20
CA GLU A 118 -16.98 4.32 -4.63
C GLU A 118 -15.45 4.14 -4.54
N GLN A 119 -14.70 5.23 -4.67
CA GLN A 119 -13.24 5.27 -4.61
C GLN A 119 -12.79 6.40 -3.65
N PRO A 120 -11.72 6.19 -2.86
CA PRO A 120 -11.17 7.26 -2.03
C PRO A 120 -10.54 8.36 -2.90
N GLU A 121 -10.31 9.53 -2.32
CA GLU A 121 -9.61 10.61 -3.01
C GLU A 121 -8.27 10.13 -3.59
N GLY A 122 -7.97 10.59 -4.80
CA GLY A 122 -6.82 10.12 -5.54
C GLY A 122 -7.00 8.75 -6.17
N PHE A 123 -8.21 8.20 -6.31
CA PHE A 123 -8.55 7.04 -7.14
C PHE A 123 -9.85 7.28 -7.92
N PRO A 124 -10.06 6.68 -9.12
CA PRO A 124 -9.09 5.92 -9.89
C PRO A 124 -7.96 6.80 -10.45
N ILE A 125 -6.82 6.19 -10.75
CA ILE A 125 -5.60 6.93 -11.10
C ILE A 125 -5.24 6.68 -12.54
N LYS A 126 -5.06 7.79 -13.27
CA LYS A 126 -4.55 7.80 -14.64
C LYS A 126 -3.01 7.77 -14.65
N PRO A 127 -2.39 7.22 -15.70
CA PRO A 127 -0.95 7.26 -15.84
C PRO A 127 -0.46 8.72 -15.88
N ASN A 128 0.77 8.92 -15.42
CA ASN A 128 1.50 10.15 -15.63
C ASN A 128 1.89 10.19 -17.11
N ASP A 129 1.43 11.20 -17.83
CA ASP A 129 1.89 11.51 -19.19
C ASP A 129 3.41 11.77 -19.24
#